data_AF-A0A3N0CQQ3-F1
#
_entry.id   AF-A0A3N0CQQ3-F1
#
_cell.length_a   1.000
_cell.length_b   1.000
_cell.length_c   1.000
_cell.angle_alpha   90.00
_cell.angle_beta   90.00
_cell.angle_gamma   90.00
#
_symmetry.space_group_name_H-M   'P 1'
#
loop_
_entity.id
_entity.type
_entity.pdbx_description
1 polymer ?
#
loop_
_entity_poly.entity_id
_entity_poly.type
_entity_poly.pdbx_seq_one_letter_code
_entity_poly.pdbx_strand_id
1 'polypeptide(L)'
;MVRAGEELLPVLLEYVDAQFELTGIGYPLGILMELEDEEVDEGDAEEWPVEGISVLQRHDYVVTDEDAVLAAGRQAYLQAWPEDDEAAAAADVNHVGRALYQVAHAEGWGSLRKVPGLAPVGGFTGVVRQDELLGPDPDDWAAEVLDEDAELLYCQEDVFRAP
;
A
#
# COMPACT_ATOMS: atom_id res chain seq x y z
N MET A 1 -45.23 -7.79 1.97
CA MET A 1 -43.80 -8.02 2.27
C MET A 1 -42.88 -6.87 1.85
N VAL A 2 -43.30 -5.91 1.01
CA VAL A 2 -42.46 -4.78 0.56
C VAL A 2 -42.27 -3.68 1.64
N ARG A 3 -43.27 -3.50 2.51
CA ARG A 3 -43.34 -2.37 3.46
C ARG A 3 -42.30 -2.36 4.57
N ALA A 4 -41.82 -3.54 4.99
CA ALA A 4 -40.85 -3.65 6.08
C ALA A 4 -39.43 -3.23 5.64
N GLY A 5 -39.06 -3.47 4.37
CA GLY A 5 -37.74 -3.07 3.84
C GLY A 5 -37.62 -1.57 3.61
N GLU A 6 -38.70 -0.92 3.19
CA GLU A 6 -38.73 0.55 2.96
C GLU A 6 -38.64 1.36 4.26
N GLU A 7 -39.12 0.81 5.38
CA GLU A 7 -39.04 1.46 6.70
C GLU A 7 -37.69 1.19 7.41
N LEU A 8 -37.02 0.08 7.11
CA LEU A 8 -35.75 -0.30 7.74
C LEU A 8 -34.55 0.47 7.15
N LEU A 9 -34.56 0.71 5.84
CA LEU A 9 -33.41 1.27 5.13
C LEU A 9 -32.96 2.65 5.67
N PRO A 10 -33.85 3.62 5.95
CA PRO A 10 -33.44 4.91 6.49
C PRO A 10 -32.79 4.80 7.88
N VAL A 11 -33.33 3.92 8.74
CA VAL A 11 -32.81 3.69 10.09
C VAL A 11 -31.45 3.00 10.05
N LEU A 12 -31.26 2.10 9.08
CA LEU A 12 -29.98 1.43 8.85
C LEU A 12 -28.90 2.42 8.45
N LEU A 13 -29.21 3.36 7.54
CA LEU A 13 -28.27 4.38 7.09
C LEU A 13 -27.90 5.35 8.23
N GLU A 14 -28.88 5.78 9.03
CA GLU A 14 -28.62 6.63 10.20
C GLU A 14 -27.75 5.94 11.25
N TYR A 15 -27.93 4.62 11.44
CA TYR A 15 -27.06 3.81 12.29
C TYR A 15 -25.64 3.69 11.74
N VAL A 16 -25.48 3.53 10.42
CA VAL A 16 -24.16 3.49 9.76
C VAL A 16 -23.40 4.79 9.97
N ASP A 17 -24.06 5.93 9.74
CA ASP A 17 -23.45 7.25 9.93
C ASP A 17 -23.03 7.46 11.40
N ALA A 18 -23.92 7.14 12.36
CA ALA A 18 -23.63 7.30 13.78
C ALA A 18 -22.49 6.39 14.28
N GLN A 19 -22.40 5.17 13.75
CA GLN A 19 -21.32 4.25 14.10
C GLN A 19 -19.99 4.69 13.51
N PHE A 20 -19.97 5.22 12.28
CA PHE A 20 -18.79 5.83 11.68
C PHE A 20 -18.33 7.05 12.48
N GLU A 21 -19.24 7.94 12.88
CA GLU A 21 -18.92 9.11 13.72
C GLU A 21 -18.30 8.72 15.07
N LEU A 22 -18.79 7.63 15.68
CA LEU A 22 -18.32 7.17 16.99
C LEU A 22 -16.99 6.41 16.93
N THR A 23 -16.80 5.59 15.89
CA THR A 23 -15.74 4.56 15.84
C THR A 23 -14.74 4.73 14.70
N GLY A 24 -15.09 5.51 13.67
CA GLY A 24 -14.30 5.67 12.44
C GLY A 24 -14.40 4.52 11.44
N ILE A 25 -15.25 3.52 11.68
CA ILE A 25 -15.41 2.33 10.82
C ILE A 25 -16.67 2.50 9.94
N GLY A 26 -16.57 2.30 8.63
CA GLY A 26 -17.67 2.61 7.68
C GLY A 26 -18.68 1.47 7.43
N TYR A 27 -18.48 0.30 8.05
CA TYR A 27 -19.25 -0.91 7.77
C TYR A 27 -19.69 -1.62 9.05
N PRO A 28 -20.67 -1.08 9.80
CA PRO A 28 -21.10 -1.67 11.07
C PRO A 28 -21.74 -3.05 10.95
N LEU A 29 -22.21 -3.43 9.75
CA LEU A 29 -22.80 -4.74 9.47
C LEU A 29 -21.83 -5.68 8.75
N GLY A 30 -20.57 -5.29 8.53
CA GLY A 30 -19.55 -6.18 7.96
C GLY A 30 -19.39 -7.46 8.79
N ILE A 31 -19.52 -7.35 10.12
CA ILE A 31 -19.50 -8.48 11.06
C ILE A 31 -20.66 -9.47 10.82
N LEU A 32 -21.80 -9.02 10.30
CA LEU A 32 -22.89 -9.93 9.95
C LEU A 32 -22.64 -10.68 8.65
N MET A 33 -21.89 -10.07 7.70
CA MET A 33 -21.43 -10.78 6.50
C MET A 33 -20.36 -11.83 6.85
N GLU A 34 -19.48 -11.52 7.82
CA GLU A 34 -18.54 -12.51 8.39
C GLU A 34 -19.25 -13.69 9.08
N LEU A 35 -20.48 -13.51 9.57
CA LEU A 35 -21.27 -14.57 10.19
C LEU A 35 -22.13 -15.38 9.18
N GLU A 36 -22.37 -14.87 7.97
CA GLU A 36 -22.98 -15.66 6.89
C GLU A 36 -21.97 -16.61 6.22
N ASP A 37 -20.67 -16.36 6.38
CA ASP A 37 -19.58 -17.23 5.88
C ASP A 37 -19.31 -18.47 6.75
N GLU A 38 -20.05 -18.71 7.85
CA GLU A 38 -19.86 -19.91 8.71
C GLU A 38 -20.55 -21.20 8.20
N GLU A 39 -21.01 -21.25 6.93
CA GLU A 39 -21.26 -22.52 6.22
C GLU A 39 -20.25 -22.72 5.07
N VAL A 40 -18.96 -22.77 5.41
CA VAL A 40 -17.95 -23.33 4.51
C VAL A 40 -18.14 -24.84 4.47
N ASP A 41 -18.79 -25.34 3.43
CA ASP A 41 -18.63 -26.72 2.97
C ASP A 41 -17.13 -26.93 2.75
N GLU A 42 -16.46 -27.73 3.59
CA GLU A 42 -15.08 -28.22 3.40
C GLU A 42 -15.03 -29.21 2.20
N GLY A 43 -15.66 -28.85 1.08
CA GLY A 43 -15.43 -29.48 -0.20
C GLY A 43 -14.08 -28.98 -0.69
N ASP A 44 -13.08 -29.87 -0.66
CA ASP A 44 -11.74 -29.70 -1.24
C ASP A 44 -11.70 -28.55 -2.25
N ALA A 45 -11.32 -27.35 -1.78
CA ALA A 45 -11.08 -26.23 -2.68
C ALA A 45 -9.97 -26.73 -3.61
N GLU A 46 -10.30 -26.96 -4.89
CA GLU A 46 -9.29 -27.28 -5.86
C GLU A 46 -8.26 -26.14 -5.80
N GLU A 47 -7.04 -26.42 -5.34
CA GLU A 47 -5.92 -25.49 -5.44
C GLU A 47 -5.58 -25.39 -6.92
N TRP A 48 -6.22 -24.44 -7.61
CA TRP A 48 -5.86 -24.13 -8.98
C TRP A 48 -4.47 -23.49 -8.99
N PRO A 49 -3.60 -23.85 -9.95
CA PRO A 49 -2.27 -23.26 -10.04
C PRO A 49 -2.37 -21.74 -10.22
N VAL A 50 -1.66 -20.99 -9.38
CA VAL A 50 -1.54 -19.53 -9.49
C VAL A 50 -0.59 -19.21 -10.64
N GLU A 51 -1.12 -18.70 -11.75
CA GLU A 51 -0.35 -18.39 -12.97
C GLU A 51 0.40 -17.04 -12.86
N GLY A 52 -0.11 -16.12 -12.05
CA GLY A 52 0.46 -14.79 -11.86
C GLY A 52 0.25 -14.26 -10.44
N ILE A 53 1.21 -13.48 -9.96
CA ILE A 53 1.12 -12.76 -8.69
C ILE A 53 1.59 -11.32 -8.84
N SER A 54 1.01 -10.43 -8.05
CA SER A 54 1.54 -9.09 -7.78
C SER A 54 1.87 -8.94 -6.31
N VAL A 55 2.93 -8.18 -6.01
CA VAL A 55 3.33 -7.85 -4.64
C VAL A 55 3.16 -6.35 -4.45
N LEU A 56 2.26 -5.96 -3.56
CA LEU A 56 2.01 -4.57 -3.20
C LEU A 56 2.64 -4.28 -1.86
N GLN A 57 3.35 -3.15 -1.77
CA GLN A 57 3.96 -2.72 -0.51
C GLN A 57 3.55 -1.29 -0.20
N ARG A 58 3.11 -1.06 1.03
CA ARG A 58 2.95 0.26 1.62
C ARG A 58 3.84 0.35 2.85
N HIS A 59 4.71 1.35 2.89
CA HIS A 59 5.54 1.63 4.06
C HIS A 59 5.39 3.10 4.44
N ASP A 60 4.94 3.32 5.67
CA ASP A 60 4.68 4.65 6.21
C ASP A 60 5.90 5.12 7.01
N TYR A 61 6.37 6.32 6.69
CA TYR A 61 7.52 6.96 7.34
C TYR A 61 7.15 8.34 7.87
N VAL A 62 7.70 8.68 9.03
CA VAL A 62 7.75 10.06 9.52
C VAL A 62 9.08 10.67 9.09
N VAL A 63 9.01 11.85 8.46
CA VAL A 63 10.19 12.69 8.22
C VAL A 63 10.54 13.39 9.53
N THR A 64 11.64 12.96 10.15
CA THR A 64 12.13 13.52 11.42
C THR A 64 13.19 14.59 11.22
N ASP A 65 13.89 14.55 10.08
CA ASP A 65 14.91 15.53 9.68
C ASP A 65 14.96 15.61 8.14
N GLU A 66 14.37 16.66 7.58
CA GLU A 66 14.30 16.85 6.13
C GLU A 66 15.68 17.09 5.49
N ASP A 67 16.55 17.85 6.15
CA ASP A 67 17.89 18.16 5.63
C ASP A 67 18.75 16.88 5.55
N ALA A 68 18.62 15.99 6.55
CA ALA A 68 19.28 14.69 6.53
C ALA A 68 18.78 13.80 5.37
N VAL A 69 17.48 13.83 5.08
CA VAL A 69 16.90 13.10 3.94
C VAL A 69 17.43 13.66 2.61
N LEU A 70 17.47 14.98 2.45
CA LEU A 70 18.02 15.62 1.25
C LEU A 70 19.50 15.28 1.07
N ALA A 71 20.29 15.31 2.14
CA ALA A 71 21.70 14.94 2.11
C ALA A 71 21.90 13.47 1.69
N ALA A 72 21.09 12.55 2.23
CA ALA A 72 21.13 11.14 1.85
C ALA A 72 20.78 10.94 0.36
N GLY A 73 19.79 11.67 -0.16
CA GLY A 73 19.44 11.68 -1.57
C GLY A 73 20.56 12.17 -2.48
N ARG A 74 21.24 13.27 -2.10
CA ARG A 74 22.40 13.79 -2.86
C ARG A 74 23.56 12.81 -2.85
N GLN A 75 23.80 12.17 -1.71
CA GLN A 75 24.82 11.12 -1.62
C GLN A 75 24.49 9.94 -2.54
N ALA A 76 23.22 9.50 -2.60
CA ALA A 76 22.80 8.45 -3.52
C ALA A 76 22.94 8.86 -5.00
N TYR A 77 22.59 10.11 -5.33
CA TYR A 77 22.80 10.68 -6.67
C TYR A 77 24.28 10.58 -7.09
N LEU A 78 25.19 11.08 -6.25
CA LEU A 78 26.63 11.10 -6.56
C LEU A 78 27.26 9.69 -6.62
N GLN A 79 26.63 8.68 -6.02
CA GLN A 79 27.03 7.28 -6.20
C GLN A 79 26.63 6.74 -7.56
N ALA A 80 25.45 7.11 -8.07
CA ALA A 80 24.97 6.72 -9.39
C ALA A 80 25.68 7.48 -10.52
N TRP A 81 26.09 8.73 -10.26
CA TRP A 81 26.73 9.64 -11.22
C TRP A 81 28.05 10.21 -10.66
N PRO A 82 29.14 9.41 -10.61
CA PRO A 82 30.40 9.82 -9.97
C PRO A 82 31.13 10.99 -10.66
N GLU A 83 30.78 11.30 -11.91
CA GLU A 83 31.31 12.42 -12.68
C GLU A 83 30.69 13.77 -12.31
N ASP A 84 29.53 13.77 -11.65
CA ASP A 84 28.83 14.97 -11.24
C ASP A 84 29.35 15.51 -9.90
N ASP A 85 29.04 16.78 -9.63
CA ASP A 85 29.44 17.47 -8.40
C ASP A 85 28.25 17.75 -7.46
N GLU A 86 28.57 18.29 -6.28
CA GLU A 86 27.56 18.63 -5.28
C GLU A 86 26.54 19.65 -5.78
N ALA A 87 26.91 20.54 -6.72
CA ALA A 87 25.98 21.52 -7.27
C ALA A 87 24.96 20.86 -8.19
N ALA A 88 25.39 19.90 -9.02
CA ALA A 88 24.50 19.06 -9.82
C ALA A 88 23.57 18.21 -8.93
N ALA A 89 24.12 17.58 -7.89
CA ALA A 89 23.33 16.81 -6.93
C ALA A 89 22.28 17.67 -6.21
N ALA A 90 22.62 18.90 -5.81
CA ALA A 90 21.68 19.83 -5.18
C ALA A 90 20.61 20.34 -6.16
N ALA A 91 20.94 20.48 -7.44
CA ALA A 91 19.98 20.87 -8.47
C ALA A 91 18.94 19.76 -8.73
N ASP A 92 19.35 18.49 -8.73
CA ASP A 92 18.44 17.35 -8.87
C ASP A 92 17.64 17.08 -7.58
N VAL A 93 18.34 16.99 -6.45
CA VAL A 93 17.76 16.66 -5.13
C VAL A 93 17.43 17.95 -4.39
N ASN A 94 16.40 18.61 -4.89
CA ASN A 94 15.89 19.89 -4.38
C ASN A 94 14.63 19.77 -3.50
N HIS A 95 14.06 18.56 -3.37
CA HIS A 95 12.94 18.26 -2.48
C HIS A 95 12.94 16.78 -2.04
N VAL A 96 12.21 16.46 -0.97
CA VAL A 96 12.15 15.10 -0.37
C VAL A 96 11.82 14.02 -1.40
N GLY A 97 10.80 14.21 -2.23
CA GLY A 97 10.44 13.22 -3.27
C GLY A 97 11.58 12.82 -4.20
N ARG A 98 12.43 13.78 -4.63
CA ARG A 98 13.63 13.47 -5.44
C ARG A 98 14.69 12.75 -4.62
N ALA A 99 14.88 13.13 -3.35
CA ALA A 99 15.81 12.43 -2.47
C ALA A 99 15.44 10.95 -2.31
N LEU A 100 14.16 10.67 -2.03
CA LEU A 100 13.64 9.30 -1.91
C LEU A 100 13.82 8.51 -3.21
N TYR A 101 13.52 9.14 -4.35
CA TYR A 101 13.74 8.53 -5.66
C TYR A 101 15.22 8.14 -5.87
N GLN A 102 16.17 9.04 -5.58
CA GLN A 102 17.59 8.76 -5.80
C GLN A 102 18.09 7.62 -4.91
N VAL A 103 17.68 7.59 -3.64
CA VAL A 103 17.99 6.47 -2.74
C VAL A 103 17.40 5.16 -3.26
N ALA A 104 16.13 5.17 -3.66
CA ALA A 104 15.46 3.99 -4.19
C ALA A 104 16.04 3.53 -5.54
N HIS A 105 16.53 4.46 -6.37
CA HIS A 105 17.19 4.14 -7.63
C HIS A 105 18.53 3.42 -7.39
N ALA A 106 19.29 3.83 -6.37
CA ALA A 106 20.57 3.24 -6.04
C ALA A 106 20.46 1.85 -5.37
N GLU A 107 19.53 1.70 -4.41
CA GLU A 107 19.47 0.50 -3.54
C GLU A 107 18.09 -0.16 -3.42
N GLY A 108 17.10 0.30 -4.18
CA GLY A 108 15.70 -0.15 -4.10
C GLY A 108 14.91 0.49 -2.95
N TRP A 109 13.59 0.43 -3.04
CA TRP A 109 12.66 1.04 -2.07
C TRP A 109 12.81 0.53 -0.63
N GLY A 110 13.24 -0.72 -0.46
CA GLY A 110 13.48 -1.29 0.88
C GLY A 110 14.60 -0.60 1.66
N SER A 111 15.48 0.17 1.00
CA SER A 111 16.59 0.89 1.64
C SER A 111 16.14 2.10 2.45
N LEU A 112 14.95 2.66 2.19
CA LEU A 112 14.44 3.87 2.86
C LEU A 112 14.36 3.74 4.38
N ARG A 113 14.18 2.54 4.91
CA ARG A 113 14.22 2.25 6.36
C ARG A 113 15.55 2.57 7.05
N LYS A 114 16.61 2.79 6.28
CA LYS A 114 17.97 3.09 6.78
C LYS A 114 18.35 4.56 6.58
N VAL A 115 17.50 5.35 5.92
CA VAL A 115 17.82 6.74 5.58
C VAL A 115 17.75 7.62 6.83
N PRO A 116 18.82 8.37 7.14
CA PRO A 116 18.78 9.37 8.21
C PRO A 116 17.64 10.38 7.98
N GLY A 117 16.91 10.70 9.04
CA GLY A 117 15.76 11.61 8.95
C GLY A 117 14.44 10.95 8.52
N LEU A 118 14.42 9.62 8.29
CA LEU A 118 13.19 8.84 8.17
C LEU A 118 13.05 7.86 9.33
N ALA A 119 11.87 7.83 9.94
CA ALA A 119 11.49 6.84 10.93
C ALA A 119 10.32 5.99 10.39
N PRO A 120 10.47 4.66 10.21
CA PRO A 120 9.36 3.80 9.81
C PRO A 120 8.32 3.71 10.92
N VAL A 121 7.04 3.76 10.56
CA VAL A 121 5.91 3.72 11.50
C VAL A 121 5.03 2.50 11.28
N GLY A 122 4.82 2.12 10.02
CA GLY A 122 4.01 0.97 9.66
C GLY A 122 4.41 0.43 8.30
N GLY A 123 4.11 -0.84 8.07
CA GLY A 123 4.26 -1.45 6.76
C GLY A 123 3.20 -2.49 6.49
N PHE A 124 2.92 -2.68 5.22
CA PHE A 124 2.03 -3.69 4.69
C PHE A 124 2.68 -4.27 3.44
N THR A 125 2.70 -5.60 3.35
CA THR A 125 3.00 -6.32 2.11
C THR A 125 1.85 -7.27 1.81
N GLY A 126 1.19 -7.05 0.67
CA GLY A 126 0.15 -7.91 0.14
C GLY A 126 0.65 -8.67 -1.08
N VAL A 127 0.36 -9.96 -1.15
CA VAL A 127 0.54 -10.79 -2.35
C VAL A 127 -0.83 -11.11 -2.88
N VAL A 128 -1.13 -10.64 -4.09
CA VAL A 128 -2.42 -10.86 -4.74
C VAL A 128 -2.23 -11.73 -5.97
N ARG A 129 -3.20 -12.61 -6.23
CA ARG A 129 -3.29 -13.37 -7.47
C ARG A 129 -3.57 -12.41 -8.63
N GLN A 130 -3.03 -12.73 -9.79
CA GLN A 130 -3.31 -12.02 -11.04
C GLN A 130 -3.66 -13.02 -12.14
N ASP A 131 -4.75 -12.77 -12.83
CA ASP A 131 -5.14 -13.54 -14.01
C ASP A 131 -4.44 -13.04 -15.29
N GLU A 132 -3.99 -11.77 -15.30
CA GLU A 132 -3.20 -11.17 -16.38
C GLU A 132 -1.93 -10.52 -15.81
N LEU A 133 -0.77 -10.83 -16.42
CA LEU A 133 0.52 -10.26 -16.01
C LEU A 133 0.90 -9.07 -16.89
N LEU A 134 1.55 -8.08 -16.27
CA LEU A 134 2.09 -6.92 -16.98
C LEU A 134 3.11 -7.34 -18.03
N GLY A 135 2.91 -6.85 -19.26
CA GLY A 135 3.86 -7.00 -20.36
C GLY A 135 5.14 -6.16 -20.16
N PRO A 136 6.15 -6.36 -21.02
CA PRO A 136 7.42 -5.64 -20.92
C PRO A 136 7.32 -4.14 -21.26
N ASP A 137 6.26 -3.70 -21.93
CA ASP A 137 6.04 -2.32 -22.34
C ASP A 137 4.97 -1.66 -21.45
N PRO A 138 5.33 -0.66 -20.62
CA PRO A 138 4.38 0.07 -19.78
C PRO A 138 3.29 0.81 -20.54
N ASP A 139 3.52 1.17 -21.81
CA ASP A 139 2.52 1.87 -22.63
C ASP A 139 1.36 0.94 -23.04
N ASP A 140 1.57 -0.37 -22.97
CA ASP A 140 0.57 -1.40 -23.26
C ASP A 140 -0.22 -1.83 -22.00
N TRP A 141 0.12 -1.32 -20.82
CA TRP A 141 -0.55 -1.70 -19.58
C TRP A 141 -1.98 -1.16 -19.51
N ALA A 142 -2.86 -1.90 -18.81
CA ALA A 142 -4.18 -1.41 -18.48
C ALA A 142 -4.10 -0.11 -17.65
N ALA A 143 -5.09 0.77 -17.80
CA ALA A 143 -5.14 2.02 -17.05
C ALA A 143 -5.21 1.77 -15.53
N GLU A 144 -5.89 0.70 -15.14
CA GLU A 144 -5.90 0.16 -13.78
C GLU A 144 -4.94 -1.03 -13.73
N VAL A 145 -3.76 -0.79 -13.15
CA VAL A 145 -2.70 -1.80 -13.00
C VAL A 145 -3.02 -2.79 -11.88
N LEU A 146 -3.87 -2.39 -10.94
CA LEU A 146 -4.31 -3.20 -9.82
C LEU A 146 -5.78 -3.54 -10.04
N ASP A 147 -6.07 -4.83 -10.10
CA ASP A 147 -7.44 -5.32 -10.06
C ASP A 147 -7.98 -5.19 -8.63
N GLU A 148 -9.09 -4.46 -8.47
CA GLU A 148 -9.74 -4.23 -7.17
C GLU A 148 -10.35 -5.50 -6.59
N ASP A 149 -10.67 -6.48 -7.45
CA ASP A 149 -11.27 -7.77 -7.09
C ASP A 149 -10.20 -8.89 -6.95
N ALA A 150 -8.91 -8.54 -7.00
CA ALA A 150 -7.83 -9.51 -6.92
C ALA A 150 -7.84 -10.28 -5.58
N GLU A 151 -7.76 -11.60 -5.68
CA GLU A 151 -7.70 -12.49 -4.51
C GLU A 151 -6.38 -12.28 -3.73
N LEU A 152 -6.50 -11.88 -2.46
CA LEU A 152 -5.37 -11.75 -1.54
C LEU A 152 -4.89 -13.13 -1.10
N LEU A 153 -3.73 -13.55 -1.61
CA LEU A 153 -3.10 -14.83 -1.28
C LEU A 153 -2.36 -14.78 0.06
N TYR A 154 -1.75 -13.64 0.37
CA TYR A 154 -0.97 -13.46 1.59
C TYR A 154 -0.89 -12.00 2.01
N CYS A 155 -0.91 -11.74 3.31
CA CYS A 155 -0.60 -10.43 3.88
C CYS A 155 0.42 -10.52 5.01
N GLN A 156 1.32 -9.55 5.05
CA GLN A 156 2.21 -9.30 6.17
C GLN A 156 2.04 -7.86 6.64
N GLU A 157 1.86 -7.70 7.94
CA GLU A 157 1.85 -6.41 8.62
C GLU A 157 3.18 -6.21 9.35
N ASP A 158 3.86 -5.10 9.05
CA ASP A 158 5.11 -4.72 9.70
C ASP A 158 4.83 -3.64 10.75
N VAL A 159 4.91 -4.03 12.02
CA VAL A 159 4.73 -3.12 13.15
C VAL A 159 6.09 -2.62 13.63
N PHE A 160 6.30 -1.31 13.56
CA PHE A 160 7.49 -0.66 14.09
C PHE A 160 7.18 -0.08 15.47
N ARG A 161 8.15 -0.15 16.38
CA ARG A 161 8.01 0.57 17.66
C ARG A 161 8.08 2.06 17.39
N ALA A 162 7.13 2.80 17.97
CA ALA A 162 7.18 4.26 17.93
C ALA A 162 8.52 4.76 18.51
N PRO A 163 9.11 5.81 17.91
CA PRO A 163 10.35 6.41 18.36
C PRO A 163 10.24 7.04 19.76
#